data_AF-A0A2K3LVL7-F1
#
_entry.id   AF-A0A2K3LVL7-F1
#
_cell.length_a   1.000
_cell.length_b   1.000
_cell.length_c   1.000
_cell.angle_alpha   90.00
_cell.angle_beta   90.00
_cell.angle_gamma   90.00
#
_symmetry.space_group_name_H-M   'P 1'
#
loop_
_entity.id
_entity.type
_entity.pdbx_description
1 polymer ?
#
loop_
_entity_poly.entity_id
_entity_poly.type
_entity_poly.pdbx_seq_one_letter_code
_entity_poly.pdbx_strand_id
1 'polypeptide(L)' 'MEDVGSILHFLEDKTILVLGATGFLAKIFLEKVLRVQPNVKKLFLLLRASDHKSAASRLQNE' A
#
# COMPACT_ATOMS: atom_id res chain seq x y z
N MET A 1 -2.70 -11.69 23.57
CA MET A 1 -1.83 -10.73 22.85
C MET A 1 -1.17 -11.45 21.66
N GLU A 2 -1.95 -12.18 20.86
CA GLU A 2 -1.42 -13.09 19.81
C GLU A 2 -1.62 -12.57 18.37
N ASP A 3 -2.31 -11.45 18.18
CA ASP A 3 -2.80 -11.10 16.84
C ASP A 3 -1.92 -10.11 16.05
N VAL A 4 -1.08 -9.29 16.70
CA VAL A 4 -0.27 -8.31 15.96
C VAL A 4 1.02 -8.93 15.43
N GLY A 5 1.72 -9.72 16.24
CA GLY A 5 2.98 -10.36 15.82
C GLY A 5 2.80 -11.32 14.64
N SER A 6 1.67 -12.04 14.60
CA SER A 6 1.33 -12.95 13.50
C SER A 6 1.07 -12.20 12.19
N ILE A 7 0.37 -11.05 12.23
CA ILE A 7 0.13 -10.21 11.05
C ILE A 7 1.43 -9.58 10.54
N LEU A 8 2.31 -9.10 11.43
CA LEU A 8 3.58 -8.50 11.01
C LEU A 8 4.47 -9.50 10.29
N HIS A 9 4.58 -10.72 10.82
CA HIS A 9 5.31 -11.79 10.15
C HIS A 9 4.61 -12.25 8.86
N PHE A 10 3.26 -12.26 8.85
CA PHE A 10 2.52 -12.57 7.63
C PHE A 10 2.81 -11.57 6.50
N LEU A 11 2.97 -10.28 6.80
CA LEU A 11 3.23 -9.23 5.80
C LEU A 11 4.69 -9.17 5.33
N GLU A 12 5.61 -9.77 6.09
CA GLU A 12 7.03 -9.86 5.72
C GLU A 12 7.21 -10.56 4.38
N ASP A 13 8.05 -9.97 3.51
CA ASP A 13 8.34 -10.43 2.16
C ASP A 13 7.13 -10.61 1.24
N LYS A 14 5.95 -10.08 1.62
CA LYS A 14 4.75 -10.14 0.78
C LYS A 14 4.78 -9.11 -0.33
N THR A 15 4.22 -9.52 -1.44
CA THR A 15 3.84 -8.63 -2.55
C THR A 15 2.35 -8.32 -2.42
N ILE A 16 2.01 -7.04 -2.33
CA ILE A 16 0.65 -6.57 -2.04
C ILE A 16 0.16 -5.73 -3.22
N LEU A 17 -1.05 -6.01 -3.71
CA LEU A 17 -1.75 -5.17 -4.68
C LEU A 17 -2.85 -4.38 -3.96
N VAL A 18 -2.78 -3.06 -4.04
CA VAL A 18 -3.77 -2.15 -3.45
C VAL A 18 -4.55 -1.47 -4.56
N LEU A 19 -5.87 -1.62 -4.49
CA LEU A 19 -6.84 -0.95 -5.36
C LEU A 19 -7.31 0.34 -4.68
N GLY A 20 -7.60 1.38 -5.46
CA GLY A 20 -8.13 2.64 -4.92
C GLY A 20 -7.12 3.39 -4.05
N ALA A 21 -5.83 3.33 -4.41
CA ALA A 21 -4.72 3.89 -3.63
C ALA A 21 -4.81 5.42 -3.38
N THR A 22 -5.58 6.16 -4.19
CA THR A 22 -5.83 7.59 -3.96
C THR A 22 -6.91 7.87 -2.91
N GLY A 23 -7.68 6.85 -2.51
CA GLY A 23 -8.69 6.98 -1.47
C GLY A 23 -8.09 7.15 -0.07
N PHE A 24 -8.75 7.94 0.78
CA PHE A 24 -8.31 8.25 2.13
C PHE A 24 -7.92 7.00 2.96
N LEU A 25 -8.78 5.98 2.97
CA LEU A 25 -8.52 4.76 3.74
C LEU A 25 -7.32 3.97 3.19
N ALA A 26 -7.19 3.88 1.86
CA ALA A 26 -6.09 3.16 1.24
C ALA A 26 -4.74 3.82 1.57
N LYS A 27 -4.68 5.14 1.65
CA LYS A 27 -3.49 5.87 2.08
C LYS A 27 -3.10 5.55 3.51
N ILE A 28 -4.06 5.57 4.44
CA ILE A 28 -3.82 5.20 5.85
C ILE A 28 -3.38 3.74 5.94
N PHE A 29 -3.99 2.85 5.17
CA PHE A 29 -3.58 1.45 5.11
C PHE A 29 -2.14 1.29 4.65
N LEU A 30 -1.74 1.95 3.56
CA LEU A 30 -0.37 1.93 3.04
C LEU A 30 0.64 2.48 4.05
N GLU A 31 0.32 3.63 4.63
CA GLU A 31 1.09 4.26 5.70
C GLU A 31 1.29 3.28 6.86
N LYS A 32 0.19 2.68 7.35
CA LYS A 32 0.21 1.77 8.48
C LYS A 32 1.05 0.54 8.19
N VAL A 33 0.85 -0.11 7.05
CA VAL A 33 1.60 -1.30 6.63
C VAL A 33 3.08 -1.00 6.58
N LEU A 34 3.49 0.08 5.89
CA LEU A 34 4.89 0.46 5.75
C LEU A 34 5.54 0.88 7.08
N ARG A 35 4.77 1.52 7.98
CA ARG A 35 5.26 1.90 9.31
C ARG A 35 5.52 0.70 10.21
N VAL A 36 4.63 -0.31 10.18
CA VAL A 36 4.70 -1.44 11.11
C VAL A 36 5.49 -2.63 10.58
N GLN A 37 5.50 -2.83 9.26
CA GLN A 37 6.27 -3.87 8.59
C GLN A 37 6.99 -3.25 7.37
N PRO A 38 8.20 -2.68 7.57
CA PRO A 38 8.97 -2.07 6.49
C PRO A 38 9.52 -3.11 5.49
N ASN A 39 9.59 -4.40 5.86
CA ASN A 39 10.12 -5.48 5.02
C ASN A 39 9.06 -6.11 4.11
N VAL A 40 8.09 -5.33 3.63
CA VAL A 40 7.23 -5.77 2.52
C VAL A 40 8.03 -5.84 1.24
N LYS A 41 7.92 -6.92 0.47
CA LYS A 41 8.72 -7.12 -0.74
C LYS A 41 8.38 -6.13 -1.83
N LYS A 42 7.08 -5.90 -2.07
CA LYS A 42 6.62 -4.99 -3.12
C LYS A 42 5.18 -4.54 -2.91
N LEU A 43 4.91 -3.27 -3.18
CA LEU A 43 3.57 -2.71 -3.26
C LEU A 43 3.25 -2.33 -4.70
N PHE A 44 2.15 -2.86 -5.22
CA PHE A 44 1.57 -2.45 -6.48
C PHE A 44 0.32 -1.63 -6.20
N LEU A 45 0.23 -0.44 -6.79
CA LEU A 45 -0.91 0.45 -6.65
C LEU A 45 -1.63 0.51 -8.00
N LEU A 46 -2.89 0.08 -8.05
CA LEU A 46 -3.69 0.25 -9.25
C LEU A 46 -4.40 1.60 -9.21
N LEU A 47 -4.05 2.45 -10.18
CA LEU A 47 -4.66 3.75 -10.39
C LEU A 47 -5.37 3.78 -11.73
N ARG A 48 -6.53 4.43 -11.76
CA ARG A 48 -7.28 4.65 -12.99
C ARG A 48 -6.69 5.87 -13.71
N ALA A 49 -5.92 5.69 -14.77
CA ALA A 49 -5.35 6.80 -15.52
C ALA A 49 -5.16 6.41 -16.98
N SER A 50 -5.04 7.40 -17.86
CA SER A 50 -4.74 7.21 -19.28
C SER A 50 -3.33 6.67 -19.51
N ASP A 51 -2.39 7.06 -18.65
CA ASP A 51 -0.97 6.78 -18.79
C ASP A 51 -0.25 6.89 -17.43
N HIS A 52 1.03 6.54 -17.43
CA HIS A 52 1.86 6.55 -16.23
C HIS A 52 2.08 7.94 -15.61
N LYS A 53 2.19 9.00 -16.42
CA LYS A 53 2.38 10.37 -15.90
C LYS A 53 1.11 10.83 -15.19
N SER A 54 -0.04 10.58 -15.80
CA SER A 54 -1.35 10.84 -15.22
C SER A 54 -1.56 10.04 -13.93
N ALA A 55 -1.18 8.76 -13.90
CA ALA A 55 -1.23 7.95 -12.68
C ALA A 55 -0.34 8.52 -11.56
N ALA A 56 0.90 8.90 -11.87
CA ALA A 56 1.83 9.47 -10.89
C ALA A 56 1.30 10.80 -10.31
N SER A 57 0.76 11.67 -11.17
CA SER A 57 0.16 12.94 -10.73
C SER A 57 -1.02 12.70 -9.79
N ARG A 58 -1.90 11.75 -10.12
CA ARG A 58 -3.03 11.38 -9.23
C ARG A 58 -2.55 10.85 -7.89
N LEU A 59 -1.53 9.99 -7.87
CA LEU A 59 -0.98 9.45 -6.63
C LEU A 59 -0.40 10.55 -5.71
N GLN A 60 0.21 11.58 -6.31
CA GLN A 60 0.87 12.66 -5.57
C GLN A 60 -0.10 13.74 -5.10
N ASN A 61 -1.16 14.02 -5.86
CA ASN A 61 -2.03 15.18 -5.65
C ASN A 61 -3.42 14.84 -5.10
N GLU A 62 -3.90 13.61 -5.26
CA GLU A 62 -5.14 13.13 -4.62
C GLU A 62 -4.80 12.41 -3.33
#